data_AF-A0A6I2MNZ1-F1
#
_entry.id   AF-A0A6I2MNZ1-F1
#
_cell.length_a   1.000
_cell.length_b   1.000
_cell.length_c   1.000
_cell.angle_alpha   90.00
_cell.angle_beta   90.00
_cell.angle_gamma   90.00
#
_symmetry.space_group_name_H-M   'P 1'
#
loop_
_entity.id
_entity.type
_entity.pdbx_description
1 polymer ?
#
loop_
_entity_poly.entity_id
_entity_poly.type
_entity_poly.pdbx_seq_one_letter_code
_entity_poly.pdbx_strand_id
1 'polypeptide(L)'
;MVTSFSNLKFRFPWRSYQGRFLVNLPVHMADNHLHVIAPPGSGKTLLGLEILRQIGNKTLVLAPTLTIRNQWEERLQQYFTENMNFGKISFAIDNPSDITLSTYQGLHAFYKRQTSESEFLVFF
;
A
#
# COMPACT_ATOMS: atom_id res chain seq x y z
N MET A 1 15.22 -0.09 -0.99
CA MET A 1 14.05 0.45 -1.71
C MET A 1 13.81 -0.40 -2.95
N VAL A 2 12.60 -0.89 -3.16
CA VAL A 2 12.21 -1.71 -4.31
C VAL A 2 12.35 -0.87 -5.59
N THR A 3 13.08 -1.38 -6.58
CA THR A 3 13.43 -0.64 -7.79
C THR A 3 12.21 -0.26 -8.62
N SER A 4 11.13 -1.05 -8.59
CA SER A 4 9.91 -0.75 -9.33
C SER A 4 9.24 0.56 -8.90
N PHE A 5 9.44 1.01 -7.67
CA PHE A 5 8.82 2.24 -7.17
C PHE A 5 9.49 3.51 -7.69
N SER A 6 10.65 3.43 -8.35
CA SER A 6 11.38 4.59 -8.89
C SER A 6 10.54 5.40 -9.90
N ASN A 7 9.62 4.72 -10.59
CA ASN A 7 8.81 5.31 -11.65
C ASN A 7 7.43 5.77 -11.14
N LEU A 8 7.12 5.53 -9.87
CA LEU A 8 5.90 6.04 -9.26
C LEU A 8 6.13 7.47 -8.78
N LYS A 9 5.24 8.38 -9.17
CA LYS A 9 5.26 9.76 -8.66
C LYS A 9 3.86 10.33 -8.65
N PHE A 10 3.41 10.82 -7.51
CA PHE A 10 2.14 11.53 -7.43
C PHE A 10 2.17 12.77 -8.35
N ARG A 11 1.18 12.89 -9.23
CA ARG A 11 1.17 13.86 -10.34
C ARG A 11 0.55 15.22 -9.99
N PHE A 12 0.03 15.37 -8.77
CA PHE A 12 -0.69 16.57 -8.34
C PHE A 12 -0.06 17.17 -7.07
N PRO A 13 -0.32 18.46 -6.76
CA PRO A 13 0.13 19.03 -5.51
C PRO A 13 -0.58 18.39 -4.31
N TRP A 14 0.15 18.17 -3.23
CA TRP A 14 -0.43 17.77 -1.95
C TRP A 14 -1.15 18.93 -1.28
N ARG A 15 -2.23 18.65 -0.57
CA ARG A 15 -2.83 19.63 0.35
C ARG A 15 -1.82 19.96 1.46
N SER A 16 -1.86 21.18 1.99
CA SER A 16 -0.85 21.66 2.94
C SER A 16 -0.65 20.73 4.15
N TYR A 17 -1.72 20.15 4.70
CA TYR A 17 -1.60 19.19 5.82
C TYR A 17 -0.98 17.86 5.40
N GLN A 18 -1.27 17.35 4.19
CA GLN A 18 -0.70 16.11 3.67
C GLN A 18 0.80 16.31 3.38
N GLY A 19 1.17 17.43 2.75
CA GLY A 19 2.56 17.76 2.50
C GLY A 19 3.37 17.86 3.80
N ARG A 20 2.86 18.57 4.82
CA ARG A 20 3.51 18.64 6.14
C ARG A 20 3.65 17.27 6.80
N PHE A 21 2.62 16.43 6.71
CA PHE A 21 2.67 15.07 7.24
C PHE A 21 3.74 14.23 6.53
N LEU A 22 3.79 14.26 5.19
CA LEU A 22 4.73 13.49 4.39
C LEU A 22 6.19 13.92 4.61
N VAL A 23 6.46 15.21 4.76
CA VAL A 23 7.80 15.72 5.08
C VAL A 23 8.30 15.17 6.43
N ASN A 24 7.41 14.98 7.39
CA ASN A 24 7.73 14.47 8.72
C ASN A 24 7.54 12.96 8.86
N LEU A 25 7.29 12.23 7.75
CA LEU A 25 7.06 10.79 7.77
C LEU A 25 8.18 10.00 8.48
N PRO A 26 9.49 10.31 8.30
CA PRO A 26 10.55 9.60 9.02
C PRO A 26 10.45 9.73 10.54
N VAL A 27 10.03 10.91 11.04
CA VAL A 27 9.82 11.15 12.46
C VAL A 27 8.63 10.36 12.98
N HIS A 28 7.54 10.32 12.21
CA HIS A 28 6.34 9.55 12.55
C HIS A 28 6.54 8.03 12.50
N MET A 29 7.62 7.56 11.86
CA MET A 29 7.97 6.14 11.69
C MET A 29 9.16 5.71 12.54
N ALA A 30 9.58 6.52 13.52
CA ALA A 30 10.78 6.24 14.32
C ALA A 30 10.70 4.90 15.09
N ASP A 31 9.49 4.42 15.40
CA ASP A 31 9.21 3.16 16.08
C ASP A 31 8.71 2.05 15.12
N ASN A 32 8.84 2.26 13.79
CA ASN A 32 8.31 1.39 12.74
C ASN A 32 6.78 1.20 12.78
N HIS A 33 6.04 2.11 13.42
CA HIS A 33 4.58 2.04 13.51
C HIS A 33 3.92 3.39 13.19
N LEU A 34 2.88 3.36 12.36
CA LEU A 34 2.13 4.58 12.02
C LEU A 34 0.63 4.32 11.99
N HIS A 35 -0.12 5.19 12.66
CA HIS A 35 -1.57 5.26 12.57
C HIS A 35 -2.01 6.66 12.14
N VAL A 36 -2.69 6.76 10.99
CA VAL A 36 -3.14 8.04 10.43
C VAL A 36 -4.65 8.16 10.50
N ILE A 37 -5.13 9.17 11.23
CA ILE A 37 -6.56 9.51 11.30
C ILE A 37 -6.82 10.71 10.39
N ALA A 38 -7.73 10.55 9.43
CA ALA A 38 -8.15 11.63 8.56
C ALA A 38 -9.62 11.47 8.13
N PRO A 39 -10.37 12.57 7.94
CA PRO A 39 -11.80 12.52 7.63
C PRO A 39 -12.08 11.81 6.29
N PRO A 40 -13.31 11.34 6.04
CA PRO A 40 -13.73 10.87 4.71
C PRO A 40 -13.43 11.92 3.63
N GLY A 41 -13.05 11.48 2.42
CA GLY A 41 -12.70 12.41 1.32
C GLY A 41 -11.36 13.15 1.46
N SER A 42 -10.62 12.95 2.55
CA SER A 42 -9.28 13.57 2.74
C SER A 42 -8.21 13.04 1.78
N GLY A 43 -8.45 11.94 1.07
CA GLY A 43 -7.47 11.34 0.15
C GLY A 43 -6.51 10.37 0.84
N LYS A 44 -6.96 9.67 1.90
CA LYS A 44 -6.17 8.65 2.62
C LYS A 44 -5.53 7.60 1.70
N THR A 45 -6.23 7.18 0.65
CA THR A 45 -5.68 6.21 -0.32
C THR A 45 -4.45 6.77 -1.03
N LEU A 46 -4.52 8.00 -1.54
CA LEU A 46 -3.37 8.65 -2.19
C LEU A 46 -2.23 8.87 -1.19
N LEU A 47 -2.56 9.29 0.03
CA LEU A 47 -1.57 9.44 1.09
C LEU A 47 -0.87 8.09 1.41
N GLY A 48 -1.62 7.00 1.51
CA GLY A 48 -1.09 5.66 1.73
C GLY A 48 -0.19 5.18 0.59
N LEU A 49 -0.56 5.47 -0.67
CA LEU A 49 0.26 5.20 -1.85
C LEU A 49 1.58 5.99 -1.85
N GLU A 50 1.58 7.20 -1.32
CA GLU A 50 2.82 7.97 -1.19
C GLU A 50 3.67 7.48 -0.02
N ILE A 51 3.05 7.08 1.09
CA ILE A 51 3.76 6.48 2.24
C ILE A 51 4.47 5.19 1.81
N LEU A 52 3.77 4.25 1.15
CA LEU A 52 4.41 2.99 0.70
C LEU A 52 5.56 3.26 -0.29
N ARG A 53 5.41 4.27 -1.14
CA ARG A 53 6.45 4.69 -2.09
C ARG A 53 7.70 5.21 -1.37
N GLN A 54 7.51 6.07 -0.36
CA GLN A 54 8.61 6.65 0.42
C GLN A 54 9.31 5.62 1.31
N ILE A 55 8.56 4.69 1.92
CA ILE A 55 9.13 3.57 2.69
C ILE A 55 9.91 2.65 1.75
N GLY A 56 9.37 2.38 0.56
CA GLY A 56 10.13 1.69 -0.47
C GLY A 56 10.27 0.18 -0.25
N ASN A 57 9.44 -0.44 0.58
CA ASN A 57 9.46 -1.87 0.83
C ASN A 57 8.32 -2.57 0.07
N LYS A 58 8.46 -3.89 -0.13
CA LYS A 58 7.32 -4.69 -0.58
C LYS A 58 6.18 -4.53 0.41
N THR A 59 4.97 -4.30 -0.08
CA THR A 59 3.85 -3.86 0.75
C THR A 59 2.62 -4.74 0.52
N LEU A 60 2.06 -5.29 1.60
CA LEU A 60 0.73 -5.91 1.63
C LEU A 60 -0.30 -4.85 2.05
N VAL A 61 -1.24 -4.53 1.17
CA VAL A 61 -2.37 -3.65 1.47
C VAL A 61 -3.60 -4.49 1.76
N LEU A 62 -4.19 -4.31 2.94
CA LEU A 62 -5.41 -4.98 3.37
C LEU A 62 -6.60 -4.02 3.32
N ALA A 63 -7.64 -4.41 2.58
CA ALA A 63 -8.88 -3.68 2.46
C ALA A 63 -10.08 -4.47 3.05
N PRO A 64 -11.15 -3.80 3.49
CA PRO A 64 -12.33 -4.50 3.99
C PRO A 64 -13.16 -5.16 2.89
N THR A 65 -13.13 -4.65 1.66
CA THR A 65 -13.92 -5.17 0.54
C THR A 65 -13.10 -5.23 -0.75
N LEU A 66 -13.54 -6.06 -1.71
CA LEU A 66 -12.93 -6.14 -3.03
C LEU A 66 -12.99 -4.78 -3.77
N THR A 67 -14.08 -4.03 -3.59
CA THR A 67 -14.22 -2.70 -4.18
C THR A 67 -13.14 -1.76 -3.67
N ILE A 68 -12.92 -1.69 -2.35
CA ILE A 68 -11.87 -0.82 -1.79
C ILE A 68 -10.48 -1.33 -2.19
N ARG A 69 -10.25 -2.65 -2.22
CA ARG A 69 -9.01 -3.25 -2.71
C ARG A 69 -8.70 -2.80 -4.15
N ASN A 70 -9.68 -2.91 -5.05
CA ASN A 70 -9.50 -2.54 -6.46
C ASN A 70 -9.30 -1.03 -6.63
N GLN A 71 -9.91 -0.20 -5.77
CA GLN A 71 -9.65 1.24 -5.76
C GLN A 71 -8.18 1.56 -5.48
N TRP A 72 -7.45 0.77 -4.70
CA TRP A 72 -6.01 1.01 -4.48
C TRP A 72 -5.22 0.89 -5.78
N GLU A 73 -5.46 -0.14 -6.58
CA GLU A 73 -4.85 -0.29 -7.90
C GLU A 73 -5.28 0.87 -8.81
N GLU A 74 -6.58 1.12 -8.94
CA GLU A 74 -7.11 2.19 -9.81
C GLU A 74 -6.45 3.54 -9.50
N ARG A 75 -6.37 3.90 -8.21
CA ARG A 75 -5.77 5.17 -7.78
C ARG A 75 -4.26 5.21 -8.00
N LEU A 76 -3.57 4.09 -7.84
CA LEU A 76 -2.15 4.00 -8.17
C LEU A 76 -1.93 4.26 -9.66
N GLN A 77 -2.63 3.55 -10.53
CA GLN A 77 -2.49 3.73 -11.98
C GLN A 77 -2.87 5.16 -12.38
N GLN A 78 -4.00 5.66 -11.91
CA GLN A 78 -4.52 6.96 -12.30
C GLN A 78 -3.64 8.14 -11.86
N TYR A 79 -3.07 8.10 -10.66
CA TYR A 79 -2.45 9.28 -10.04
C TYR A 79 -0.93 9.18 -9.86
N PHE A 80 -0.34 7.98 -9.93
CA PHE A 80 1.08 7.74 -9.73
C PHE A 80 1.81 7.26 -10.99
N THR A 81 1.07 6.97 -12.07
CA THR A 81 1.64 6.59 -13.38
C THR A 81 1.25 7.58 -14.47
N GLU A 82 2.07 7.67 -15.51
CA GLU A 82 1.88 8.61 -16.62
C GLU A 82 1.85 7.90 -17.98
N ASN A 83 2.94 7.24 -18.36
CA ASN A 83 3.08 6.63 -19.70
C ASN A 83 2.85 5.11 -19.71
N MET A 84 3.11 4.44 -18.60
CA MET A 84 2.98 2.99 -18.48
C MET A 84 2.42 2.64 -17.11
N ASN A 85 1.50 1.67 -17.10
CA ASN A 85 0.95 1.13 -15.87
C ASN A 85 2.06 0.47 -15.03
N PHE A 86 1.92 0.59 -13.71
CA PHE A 86 2.76 -0.10 -12.76
C PHE A 86 2.38 -1.58 -12.74
N GLY A 87 3.26 -2.44 -13.27
CA GLY A 87 2.99 -3.87 -13.45
C GLY A 87 3.36 -4.77 -12.27
N LYS A 88 3.93 -4.23 -11.18
CA LYS A 88 4.36 -5.03 -10.01
C LYS A 88 3.28 -5.06 -8.92
N ILE A 89 2.06 -5.41 -9.32
CA ILE A 89 0.89 -5.59 -8.47
C ILE A 89 0.45 -7.05 -8.51
N SER A 90 0.13 -7.62 -7.35
CA SER A 90 -0.55 -8.91 -7.25
C SER A 90 -1.85 -8.79 -6.45
N PHE A 91 -2.86 -9.54 -6.88
CA PHE A 91 -4.10 -9.79 -6.12
C PHE A 91 -4.13 -11.19 -5.50
N ALA A 92 -3.13 -12.02 -5.80
CA ALA A 92 -2.98 -13.38 -5.31
C ALA A 92 -2.02 -13.35 -4.11
N ILE A 93 -2.57 -13.57 -2.91
CA ILE A 93 -1.80 -13.47 -1.68
C ILE A 93 -0.76 -14.59 -1.53
N ASP A 94 -1.00 -15.73 -2.18
CA ASP A 94 -0.06 -16.86 -2.29
C ASP A 94 1.01 -16.66 -3.36
N ASN A 95 0.93 -15.58 -4.16
CA ASN A 95 1.95 -15.17 -5.11
C ASN A 95 2.19 -13.65 -5.05
N PRO A 96 2.86 -13.17 -3.99
CA PRO A 96 3.02 -11.74 -3.73
C PRO A 96 3.90 -11.04 -4.76
N SER A 97 3.62 -9.75 -5.00
CA SER A 97 4.45 -8.85 -5.80
C SER A 97 5.01 -7.72 -4.94
N ASP A 98 5.57 -6.69 -5.57
CA ASP A 98 6.09 -5.52 -4.86
C ASP A 98 4.95 -4.78 -4.12
N ILE A 99 3.77 -4.74 -4.72
CA ILE A 99 2.51 -4.37 -4.04
C ILE A 99 1.57 -5.57 -4.15
N THR A 100 1.13 -6.08 -3.01
CA THR A 100 0.12 -7.14 -2.93
C THR A 100 -1.14 -6.56 -2.32
N LEU A 101 -2.27 -6.66 -3.04
CA LEU A 101 -3.56 -6.11 -2.62
C LEU A 101 -4.49 -7.27 -2.23
N SER A 102 -4.95 -7.29 -0.99
CA SER A 102 -5.86 -8.32 -0.50
C SER A 102 -6.97 -7.74 0.37
N THR A 103 -7.92 -8.59 0.74
CA THR A 103 -8.91 -8.26 1.77
C THR A 103 -8.54 -8.93 3.09
N TYR A 104 -9.10 -8.45 4.20
CA TYR A 104 -8.96 -9.16 5.49
C TYR A 104 -9.44 -10.61 5.38
N GLN A 105 -10.56 -10.84 4.69
CA GLN A 105 -11.08 -12.18 4.44
C GLN A 105 -10.13 -13.02 3.56
N GLY A 106 -9.50 -12.41 2.55
CA GLY A 106 -8.51 -13.08 1.70
C GLY A 106 -7.26 -13.50 2.49
N LEU A 107 -6.77 -12.63 3.36
CA LEU A 107 -5.68 -12.95 4.29
C LEU A 107 -6.06 -14.10 5.23
N HIS A 108 -7.25 -14.02 5.84
CA HIS A 108 -7.73 -15.07 6.75
C HIS A 108 -7.91 -16.42 6.03
N ALA A 109 -8.44 -16.42 4.80
CA ALA A 109 -8.55 -17.64 4.00
C ALA A 109 -7.18 -18.23 3.64
N PHE A 110 -6.17 -17.40 3.35
CA PHE A 110 -4.80 -17.85 3.15
C PHE A 110 -4.19 -18.44 4.42
N TYR A 111 -4.36 -17.77 5.56
CA TYR A 111 -3.92 -18.28 6.87
C TYR A 111 -4.50 -19.67 7.17
N LYS A 112 -5.79 -19.89 6.90
CA LYS A 112 -6.46 -21.19 7.12
C LYS A 112 -5.91 -22.34 6.25
N ARG A 113 -5.18 -22.05 5.18
CA ARG A 113 -4.53 -23.06 4.34
C ARG A 113 -3.16 -23.48 4.87
N GLN A 114 -2.59 -22.75 5.85
CA GLN A 114 -1.29 -23.04 6.41
C GLN A 114 -1.38 -24.05 7.56
N THR A 115 -0.31 -24.82 7.76
CA THR A 115 -0.28 -25.87 8.78
C THR A 115 -0.05 -25.29 10.18
N SER A 116 0.60 -24.13 10.26
CA SER A 116 0.86 -23.43 11.52
C SER A 116 0.95 -21.91 11.33
N GLU A 117 0.84 -21.18 12.43
CA GLU A 117 1.10 -19.73 12.46
C GLU A 117 2.55 -19.40 12.07
N SER A 118 3.50 -20.24 12.47
CA SER A 118 4.91 -20.07 12.12
C SER A 118 5.14 -20.15 10.60
N GLU A 119 4.52 -21.11 9.91
CA GLU A 119 4.59 -21.21 8.44
C GLU A 119 3.99 -19.96 7.76
N PHE A 120 2.87 -19.47 8.29
CA PHE A 120 2.24 -18.24 7.79
C PHE A 120 3.14 -17.01 7.97
N LEU A 121 3.78 -16.85 9.12
CA LEU A 121 4.65 -15.70 9.40
C LEU A 121 5.95 -15.75 8.59
N VAL A 122 6.50 -16.94 8.33
CA VAL A 122 7.72 -17.10 7.51
C VAL A 122 7.47 -16.79 6.02
N PHE A 123 6.22 -16.89 5.56
CA PHE A 123 5.88 -16.58 4.18
C PHE A 123 5.99 -15.07 3.85
N PHE A 124 5.82 -14.19 4.83
CA PHE A 124 5.84 -12.72 4.67
C PHE A 124 7.12 -12.08 5.20
#